data_AF-A0A2V9L324-F1
#
_entry.id   AF-A0A2V9L324-F1
#
_cell.length_a   1.000
_cell.length_b   1.000
_cell.length_c   1.000
_cell.angle_alpha   90.00
_cell.angle_beta   90.00
_cell.angle_gamma   90.00
#
_symmetry.space_group_name_H-M   'P 1'
#
loop_
_entity.id
_entity.type
_entity.pdbx_description
1 polymer ?
#
loop_
_entity_poly.entity_id
_entity_poly.type
_entity_poly.pdbx_seq_one_letter_code
_entity_poly.pdbx_strand_id
1 'polypeptide(L)'
;MLGDLWNFPAAFGATRAEAFDRLREKLGRIAPGVALWEQRDGLVARPAPLRQLRHGITYRSIRVDLYSAEVLDGVRIGPLRWFPLVSLERAAVSQLARKIAARMGRKLLSLTHEESAR
;
A
#
# COMPACT_ATOMS: atom_id res chain seq x y z
N MET A 1 5.37 17.80 13.02
CA MET A 1 4.41 16.77 13.46
C MET A 1 3.85 16.05 12.24
N LEU A 2 3.65 14.73 12.30
CA LEU A 2 3.08 13.91 11.21
C LEU A 2 1.54 14.00 11.11
N GLY A 3 0.89 14.77 12.00
CA GLY A 3 -0.57 14.79 12.15
C GLY A 3 -1.35 15.25 10.92
N ASP A 4 -0.74 16.10 10.09
CA ASP A 4 -1.42 16.70 8.93
C ASP A 4 -1.08 16.00 7.59
N LEU A 5 -0.29 14.92 7.62
CA LEU A 5 0.17 14.23 6.42
C LEU A 5 -0.59 12.92 6.19
N TRP A 6 -1.09 12.75 4.97
CA TRP A 6 -1.72 11.51 4.53
C TRP A 6 -0.69 10.37 4.38
N ASN A 7 -1.12 9.14 4.65
CA ASN A 7 -0.28 7.95 4.46
C ASN A 7 -1.12 6.77 3.96
N PHE A 8 -0.46 5.72 3.46
CA PHE A 8 -1.12 4.46 3.17
C PHE A 8 -1.67 3.83 4.46
N PRO A 9 -2.82 3.13 4.39
CA PRO A 9 -3.24 2.25 5.46
C PRO A 9 -2.14 1.24 5.80
N ALA A 10 -1.71 1.26 7.06
CA ALA A 10 -0.64 0.40 7.56
C ALA A 10 -0.94 -0.06 8.99
N ALA A 11 -0.29 -1.16 9.38
CA ALA A 11 -0.27 -1.71 10.73
C ALA A 11 1.12 -2.28 11.06
N PHE A 12 1.49 -2.25 12.34
CA PHE A 12 2.71 -2.87 12.85
C PHE A 12 2.41 -4.23 13.50
N GLY A 13 3.37 -5.14 13.44
CA GLY A 13 3.34 -6.43 14.12
C GLY A 13 4.76 -6.92 14.41
N ALA A 14 4.91 -7.84 15.37
CA ALA A 14 6.19 -8.48 15.66
C ALA A 14 6.62 -9.40 14.51
N THR A 15 5.65 -9.93 13.76
CA THR A 15 5.87 -10.71 12.54
C THR A 15 5.12 -10.10 11.36
N ARG A 16 5.52 -10.50 10.15
CA ARG A 16 4.81 -10.13 8.91
C ARG A 16 3.35 -10.61 8.91
N ALA A 17 3.12 -11.82 9.41
CA ALA A 17 1.78 -12.41 9.53
C ALA A 17 0.87 -11.57 10.42
N GLU A 18 1.36 -11.21 11.61
CA GLU A 18 0.62 -10.39 12.56
C GLU A 18 0.36 -8.97 12.03
N ALA A 19 1.35 -8.36 11.39
CA ALA A 19 1.19 -7.04 10.76
C ALA A 19 0.13 -7.07 9.66
N PHE A 20 0.10 -8.13 8.85
CA PHE A 20 -0.91 -8.32 7.80
C PHE A 20 -2.31 -8.51 8.39
N ASP A 21 -2.47 -9.33 9.42
CA ASP A 21 -3.77 -9.58 10.04
C ASP A 21 -4.35 -8.29 10.65
N ARG A 22 -3.52 -7.50 11.33
CA ARG A 22 -3.90 -6.17 11.85
C ARG A 22 -4.24 -5.17 10.75
N LEU A 23 -3.51 -5.22 9.63
CA LEU A 23 -3.84 -4.39 8.46
C LEU A 23 -5.21 -4.76 7.91
N ARG A 24 -5.49 -6.06 7.74
CA ARG A 24 -6.78 -6.57 7.28
C ARG A 24 -7.91 -6.15 8.22
N GLU A 25 -7.71 -6.29 9.53
CA GLU A 25 -8.68 -5.86 10.53
C GLU A 25 -8.94 -4.35 10.45
N LYS A 26 -7.90 -3.53 10.32
CA LYS A 26 -8.01 -2.09 10.15
C LYS A 26 -8.80 -1.73 8.89
N LEU A 27 -8.49 -2.37 7.76
CA LEU A 27 -9.18 -2.16 6.49
C LEU A 27 -10.65 -2.57 6.58
N GLY A 28 -10.97 -3.68 7.25
CA GLY A 28 -12.37 -4.08 7.50
C GLY A 28 -13.20 -3.01 8.22
N ARG A 29 -12.56 -2.14 9.03
CA ARG A 29 -13.24 -1.03 9.73
C ARG A 29 -13.33 0.25 8.90
N ILE A 30 -12.26 0.62 8.18
CA ILE A 30 -12.19 1.92 7.49
C ILE A 30 -12.59 1.84 6.01
N ALA A 31 -12.47 0.68 5.41
CA ALA A 31 -12.68 0.43 3.99
C ALA A 31 -13.18 -1.02 3.76
N PRO A 32 -14.40 -1.36 4.23
CA PRO A 32 -14.90 -2.73 4.29
C PRO A 32 -14.99 -3.45 2.93
N GLY A 33 -14.95 -2.73 1.81
CA GLY A 33 -14.89 -3.32 0.47
C GLY A 33 -13.53 -3.24 -0.21
N VAL A 34 -12.45 -3.06 0.56
CA VAL A 34 -11.08 -3.30 0.09
C VAL A 34 -10.80 -4.80 0.12
N ALA A 35 -10.46 -5.36 -1.04
CA ALA A 35 -9.88 -6.69 -1.18
C ALA A 35 -8.36 -6.57 -1.31
N LEU A 36 -7.60 -7.29 -0.47
CA LEU A 36 -6.15 -7.42 -0.61
C LEU A 36 -5.86 -8.57 -1.60
N TRP A 37 -5.17 -8.28 -2.70
CA TRP A 37 -4.91 -9.25 -3.76
C TRP A 37 -3.66 -10.08 -3.47
N GLU A 38 -3.86 -11.37 -3.25
CA GLU A 38 -3.40 -12.51 -4.07
C GLU A 38 -4.35 -13.67 -3.74
N GLN A 39 -5.45 -13.79 -4.50
CA GLN A 39 -6.17 -15.06 -4.61
C GLN A 39 -5.74 -15.66 -5.94
N ARG A 40 -4.81 -16.62 -5.90
CA ARG A 40 -4.69 -17.62 -6.96
C ARG A 40 -5.35 -18.87 -6.40
N ASP A 41 -6.35 -19.37 -7.11
CA ASP A 41 -6.96 -20.69 -6.86
C ASP A 41 -7.78 -20.86 -5.55
N GLY A 42 -8.53 -19.83 -5.14
CA GLY A 42 -9.61 -19.99 -4.15
C GLY A 42 -9.20 -20.31 -2.71
N LEU A 43 -7.90 -20.52 -2.43
CA LEU A 43 -7.39 -20.60 -1.06
C LEU A 43 -7.16 -19.19 -0.50
N VAL A 44 -7.77 -18.92 0.66
CA VAL A 44 -7.56 -17.70 1.45
C VAL A 44 -6.18 -17.76 2.11
N ALA A 45 -5.12 -17.71 1.32
CA ALA A 45 -3.76 -17.58 1.81
C ALA A 45 -3.41 -16.09 1.96
N ARG A 46 -2.54 -15.75 2.92
CA ARG A 46 -2.00 -14.39 3.00
C ARG A 46 -1.14 -14.13 1.74
N PRO A 47 -1.38 -13.05 1.00
CA PRO A 47 -0.59 -12.74 -0.19
C PRO A 47 0.90 -12.57 0.11
N ALA A 48 1.76 -12.92 -0.85
CA ALA A 48 3.11 -12.43 -0.95
C ALA A 48 3.11 -10.89 -1.04
N PRO A 49 4.14 -10.21 -0.52
CA PRO A 49 4.18 -8.76 -0.58
C PRO A 49 4.63 -8.38 -1.99
N LEU A 50 3.89 -7.45 -2.63
CA LEU A 50 4.27 -6.89 -3.92
C LEU A 50 5.72 -6.35 -3.91
N ARG A 51 6.13 -5.81 -2.76
CA ARG A 51 7.49 -5.31 -2.54
C ARG A 51 7.81 -5.18 -1.06
N GLN A 52 9.09 -5.29 -0.72
CA GLN A 52 9.60 -4.92 0.60
C GLN A 52 10.50 -3.68 0.52
N LEU A 53 10.43 -2.84 1.54
CA LEU A 53 11.27 -1.65 1.66
C LEU A 53 11.69 -1.42 3.12
N ARG A 54 12.82 -0.74 3.29
CA ARG A 54 13.28 -0.26 4.59
C ARG A 54 13.04 1.24 4.70
N HIS A 55 12.52 1.72 5.82
CA HIS A 55 12.31 3.14 6.07
C HIS A 55 12.91 3.52 7.43
N GLY A 56 13.69 4.59 7.46
CA GLY A 56 14.18 5.16 8.71
C GLY A 56 13.09 6.01 9.34
N ILE A 57 12.87 5.82 10.62
CA ILE A 57 12.12 6.75 11.48
C ILE A 57 13.06 7.15 12.61
N THR A 58 12.70 8.16 13.41
CA THR A 58 13.63 8.70 14.41
C THR A 58 14.20 7.59 15.30
N TYR A 59 15.52 7.45 15.26
CA TYR A 59 16.32 6.47 16.01
C TYR A 59 16.08 4.98 15.72
N ARG A 60 15.33 4.61 14.66
CA ARG A 60 15.13 3.20 14.28
C ARG A 60 14.82 3.01 12.80
N SER A 61 15.06 1.81 12.27
CA SER A 61 14.60 1.44 10.92
C SER A 61 13.45 0.44 10.98
N ILE A 62 12.43 0.65 10.17
CA ILE A 62 11.32 -0.29 10.00
C ILE A 62 11.42 -1.01 8.65
N ARG A 63 10.97 -2.26 8.63
CA ARG A 63 10.67 -2.99 7.40
C ARG A 63 9.20 -2.75 7.05
N VAL A 64 8.92 -2.51 5.78
CA VAL A 64 7.57 -2.26 5.26
C VAL A 64 7.33 -3.23 4.12
N ASP A 65 6.26 -4.00 4.26
CA ASP A 65 5.77 -4.92 3.25
C ASP A 65 4.57 -4.26 2.54
N LEU A 66 4.65 -4.14 1.22
CA LEU A 66 3.60 -3.54 0.39
C LEU A 66 2.71 -4.62 -0.21
N TYR A 67 1.41 -4.35 -0.22
CA TYR A 67 0.39 -5.24 -0.73
C TYR A 67 -0.49 -4.48 -1.73
N SER A 68 -0.84 -5.12 -2.84
CA SER A 68 -1.86 -4.63 -3.76
C SER A 68 -3.25 -4.78 -3.15
N ALA A 69 -4.07 -3.78 -3.37
CA ALA A 69 -5.43 -3.73 -2.87
C ALA A 69 -6.33 -3.13 -3.94
N GLU A 70 -7.53 -3.68 -4.12
CA GLU A 70 -8.57 -3.06 -4.93
C GLU A 70 -9.76 -2.74 -4.06
N VAL A 71 -10.49 -1.70 -4.44
CA VAL A 71 -11.75 -1.32 -3.81
C VAL A 71 -12.86 -1.77 -4.75
N LEU A 72 -13.80 -2.56 -4.24
CA LEU A 72 -14.97 -2.95 -5.02
C LEU A 72 -15.83 -1.71 -5.32
N ASP A 73 -16.45 -1.70 -6.50
CA ASP A 73 -17.34 -0.60 -6.90
C ASP A 73 -18.50 -0.40 -5.92
N GLY A 74 -18.88 0.86 -5.71
CA GLY A 74 -20.00 1.24 -4.83
C GLY A 74 -19.70 1.21 -3.33
N VAL A 75 -18.47 0.90 -2.91
CA VAL A 75 -18.08 0.84 -1.50
C VAL A 75 -17.82 2.23 -0.94
N ARG A 76 -18.44 2.54 0.21
CA ARG A 76 -18.05 3.70 1.01
C ARG A 76 -16.69 3.46 1.66
N ILE A 77 -15.71 4.22 1.20
CA ILE A 77 -14.35 4.27 1.73
C ILE A 77 -14.26 5.47 2.68
N GLY A 78 -14.35 5.22 3.98
CA GLY A 78 -14.14 6.24 5.02
C GLY A 78 -12.68 6.26 5.47
N PRO A 79 -12.28 7.19 6.36
CA PRO A 79 -11.65 8.47 6.03
C PRO A 79 -10.46 8.42 5.03
N LEU A 80 -10.56 7.64 3.94
CA LEU A 80 -9.51 7.55 2.93
C LEU A 80 -9.63 8.67 1.89
N ARG A 81 -8.50 9.02 1.28
CA ARG A 81 -8.43 9.96 0.16
C ARG A 81 -7.68 9.32 -0.99
N TRP A 82 -8.26 9.39 -2.17
CA TRP A 82 -7.59 8.99 -3.40
C TRP A 82 -6.59 10.04 -3.84
N PHE A 83 -5.41 9.58 -4.24
CA PHE A 83 -4.39 10.40 -4.87
C PHE A 83 -3.96 9.71 -6.16
N PRO A 84 -3.91 10.41 -7.30
CA PRO A 84 -3.20 9.92 -8.47
C PRO A 84 -1.74 9.65 -8.10
N LEU A 85 -1.18 8.52 -8.56
CA LEU A 85 0.18 8.11 -8.21
C LEU A 85 1.21 9.20 -8.52
N VAL A 86 1.05 9.87 -9.67
CA VAL A 86 1.91 10.96 -10.13
C VAL A 86 1.85 12.20 -9.23
N SER A 87 0.73 12.40 -8.52
CA SER A 87 0.52 13.56 -7.65
C SER A 87 1.09 13.35 -6.24
N LEU A 88 1.44 12.12 -5.86
CA LEU A 88 1.98 11.80 -4.53
C LEU A 88 3.29 12.52 -4.23
N GLU A 89 4.09 12.86 -5.25
CA GLU A 89 5.32 13.61 -5.07
C GLU A 89 5.10 15.05 -4.58
N ARG A 90 3.91 15.63 -4.82
CA ARG A 90 3.56 17.01 -4.45
C ARG A 90 2.45 17.10 -3.41
N ALA A 91 1.73 16.01 -3.15
CA ALA A 91 0.67 15.97 -2.15
C ALA A 91 1.18 16.12 -0.71
N ALA A 92 0.31 16.50 0.23
CA ALA A 92 0.59 16.52 1.66
C ALA A 92 0.60 15.09 2.25
N VAL A 93 1.58 14.29 1.85
CA VAL A 93 1.75 12.89 2.25
C VAL A 93 3.05 12.68 3.01
N SER A 94 3.12 11.59 3.80
CA SER A 94 4.32 11.20 4.53
C SER A 94 5.50 10.93 3.60
N GLN A 95 6.74 11.07 4.10
CA GLN A 95 7.94 10.69 3.35
C GLN A 95 7.94 9.21 2.95
N LEU A 96 7.36 8.33 3.77
CA LEU A 96 7.17 6.93 3.44
C LEU A 96 6.25 6.76 2.22
N ALA A 97 5.14 7.49 2.16
CA ALA A 97 4.23 7.45 1.02
C ALA A 97 4.90 7.93 -0.27
N ARG A 98 5.70 9.02 -0.22
CA ARG A 98 6.49 9.47 -1.38
C ARG A 98 7.51 8.40 -1.81
N LYS A 99 8.19 7.78 -0.85
CA LYS A 99 9.17 6.71 -1.12
C LYS A 99 8.52 5.50 -1.78
N ILE A 100 7.31 5.12 -1.35
CA ILE A 100 6.51 4.07 -1.97
C ILE A 100 6.17 4.47 -3.41
N ALA A 101 5.63 5.67 -3.63
CA ALA A 101 5.25 6.18 -4.95
C ALA A 101 6.41 6.15 -5.94
N ALA A 102 7.58 6.70 -5.57
CA ALA A 102 8.78 6.69 -6.41
C ALA A 102 9.25 5.27 -6.77
N ARG A 103 9.00 4.30 -5.89
CA ARG A 103 9.38 2.91 -6.12
C ARG A 103 8.39 2.15 -7.00
N MET A 104 7.12 2.57 -6.98
CA MET A 104 6.03 2.06 -7.81
C MET A 104 6.04 2.65 -9.23
N GLY A 105 6.25 3.97 -9.37
CA GLY A 105 6.30 4.66 -10.67
C GLY A 105 7.38 4.12 -11.61
N ARG A 106 8.53 3.70 -11.06
CA ARG A 106 9.60 3.03 -11.83
C ARG A 106 9.18 1.68 -12.45
N LYS A 107 8.15 1.02 -11.93
CA LYS A 107 7.63 -0.25 -12.48
C LYS A 107 6.54 -0.01 -13.54
N LEU A 108 5.77 1.07 -13.41
CA LEU A 108 4.73 1.42 -14.39
C LEU A 108 5.33 1.90 -15.72
N LEU A 109 6.47 2.61 -15.66
CA LEU A 109 7.24 3.04 -16.83
C LEU A 109 8.01 1.91 -17.51
N SER A 110 8.34 0.83 -16.79
CA SER A 110 9.00 -0.34 -17.40
C SER A 110 8.01 -1.27 -18.12
N LEU A 111 6.74 -1.30 -17.70
CA LEU A 111 5.69 -2.09 -18.35
C LEU A 111 5.19 -1.44 -19.65
N THR A 112 5.23 -0.11 -19.75
CA THR A 112 4.83 0.63 -20.96
C THR A 112 5.86 0.52 -22.10
N HIS A 113 7.11 0.17 -21.81
CA HIS A 113 8.13 -0.07 -22.83
C HIS A 113 8.11 -1.50 -23.42
N GLU A 114 7.46 -2.47 -22.77
CA GLU A 114 7.34 -3.84 -23.29
C GLU A 114 6.10 -4.05 -24.18
N GLU A 115 5.08 -3.19 -24.09
CA GLU A 115 3.87 -3.28 -24.92
C GLU A 115 3.97 -2.57 -26.28
N SER A 116 5.00 -1.74 -26.52
CA SER A 116 5.22 -1.10 -27.83
C SER A 116 6.08 -1.92 -28.79
N ALA A 117 6.43 -3.16 -28.42
CA ALA A 117 7.28 -4.06 -29.22
C ALA A 117 6.60 -5.38 -29.58
N ARG A 118 5.26 -5.42 -29.59
CA ARG A 118 4.46 -6.53 -30.12
C ARG A 118 3.51 -6.05 -31.20
#